data_AF-Q9A0Q0-F1
#
_entry.id   AF-Q9A0Q0-F1
#
_cell.length_a   1.000
_cell.length_b   1.000
_cell.length_c   1.000
_cell.angle_alpha   90.00
_cell.angle_beta   90.00
_cell.angle_gamma   90.00
#
_symmetry.space_group_name_H-M   'P 1'
#
loop_
_entity.id
_entity.type
_entity.pdbx_description
1 polymer ?
#
loop_
_entity_poly.entity_id
_entity_poly.type
_entity_poly.pdbx_seq_one_letter_code
_entity_poly.pdbx_strand_id
1 'polypeptide(L)' 'MEIYKQRMIEEYKQLKKRAEKLSIVLNRYYLDELDFELSCPIELLQTQWHIMGAYLKILEQRFLVEGIYFND' A
#
# COMPACT_ATOMS: atom_id res chain seq x y z
N MET A 1 22.74 1.27 9.45
CA MET A 1 21.51 0.46 9.38
C MET A 1 21.81 -0.74 8.49
N GLU A 2 21.47 -1.96 8.92
CA GLU A 2 21.65 -3.18 8.11
C GLU A 2 20.96 -3.04 6.74
N ILE A 3 21.60 -3.54 5.66
CA ILE A 3 21.10 -3.37 4.28
C ILE A 3 19.68 -3.90 4.11
N TYR A 4 19.30 -4.97 4.83
CA TYR A 4 17.93 -5.50 4.77
C TYR A 4 16.90 -4.57 5.43
N LYS A 5 17.27 -3.85 6.51
CA LYS A 5 16.37 -2.89 7.18
C LYS A 5 16.05 -1.72 6.26
N GLN A 6 17.04 -1.21 5.53
CA GLN A 6 16.84 -0.16 4.55
C GLN A 6 15.91 -0.60 3.40
N ARG A 7 16.11 -1.83 2.90
CA ARG A 7 15.23 -2.42 1.88
C ARG A 7 13.79 -2.54 2.37
N MET A 8 13.58 -2.92 3.62
CA MET A 8 12.23 -3.03 4.20
C MET A 8 11.55 -1.66 4.36
N ILE A 9 12.29 -0.62 4.77
CA ILE A 9 11.75 0.75 4.84
C ILE A 9 11.33 1.22 3.44
N GLU A 10 12.18 1.00 2.44
CA GLU A 10 11.88 1.39 1.06
C GLU A 10 10.66 0.62 0.51
N GLU A 11 10.58 -0.68 0.78
CA GLU A 11 9.44 -1.52 0.43
C GLU A 11 8.14 -0.99 1.03
N TYR A 12 8.14 -0.67 2.33
CA TYR A 12 6.98 -0.08 3.02
C TYR A 12 6.56 1.24 2.36
N LYS A 13 7.51 2.16 2.12
CA LYS A 13 7.22 3.47 1.52
C LYS A 13 6.61 3.35 0.12
N GLN A 14 7.18 2.48 -0.71
CA GLN A 14 6.66 2.24 -2.06
C GLN A 14 5.28 1.55 -2.04
N LEU A 15 5.08 0.59 -1.14
CA LEU A 15 3.79 -0.08 -0.99
C LEU A 15 2.71 0.88 -0.51
N LYS A 16 3.00 1.70 0.51
CA LYS A 16 2.09 2.72 1.06
C LYS A 16 1.65 3.70 -0.01
N LYS A 17 2.62 4.28 -0.75
CA LYS A 17 2.34 5.20 -1.86
C LYS A 17 1.46 4.58 -2.94
N ARG A 18 1.68 3.30 -3.27
CA ARG A 18 0.83 2.59 -4.24
C ARG A 18 -0.58 2.35 -3.68
N ALA A 19 -0.70 1.99 -2.40
CA ALA A 19 -1.99 1.74 -1.75
C ALA A 19 -2.83 3.03 -1.67
N GLU A 20 -2.21 4.18 -1.37
CA GLU A 20 -2.85 5.49 -1.36
C GLU A 20 -3.34 5.91 -2.75
N LYS A 21 -2.54 5.66 -3.79
CA LYS A 21 -2.99 5.92 -5.17
C LYS A 21 -4.15 5.04 -5.57
N LEU A 22 -4.10 3.76 -5.19
CA LEU A 22 -5.17 2.82 -5.48
C LEU A 22 -6.45 3.16 -4.71
N SER A 23 -6.36 3.61 -3.45
CA SER A 23 -7.55 4.06 -2.71
C SER A 23 -8.22 5.26 -3.36
N ILE A 24 -7.45 6.20 -3.91
CA ILE A 24 -8.02 7.34 -4.67
C ILE A 24 -8.81 6.84 -5.88
N VAL A 25 -8.25 5.89 -6.65
CA VAL A 25 -8.95 5.30 -7.81
C VAL A 25 -10.23 4.58 -7.38
N LEU A 26 -10.17 3.77 -6.32
CA LEU A 26 -11.34 3.06 -5.78
C LEU A 26 -12.41 4.06 -5.30
N ASN A 27 -12.03 5.10 -4.56
CA ASN A 27 -12.95 6.12 -4.07
C ASN A 27 -13.65 6.85 -5.23
N ARG A 28 -12.88 7.29 -6.24
CA ARG A 28 -13.46 7.95 -7.43
C ARG A 28 -14.40 7.01 -8.19
N TYR A 29 -14.08 5.72 -8.29
CA TYR A 29 -14.98 4.74 -8.88
C TYR A 29 -16.31 4.63 -8.11
N TYR A 30 -16.27 4.50 -6.78
CA TYR A 30 -17.49 4.36 -5.97
C TYR A 30 -18.32 5.64 -5.83
N LEU A 31 -17.73 6.80 -6.12
CA LEU A 31 -18.43 8.09 -6.16
C LEU A 31 -18.94 8.46 -7.57
N ASP A 32 -18.77 7.58 -8.56
CA ASP A 32 -19.04 7.87 -9.98
C ASP A 32 -18.26 9.10 -10.51
N GLU A 33 -17.07 9.37 -9.95
CA GLU A 33 -16.18 10.50 -10.27
C GLU A 33 -14.93 10.09 -11.08
N LEU A 34 -14.87 8.82 -11.50
CA LEU A 34 -13.74 8.29 -12.27
C LEU A 34 -13.83 8.77 -13.73
N ASP A 35 -12.77 9.42 -14.19
CA ASP A 35 -12.66 10.06 -15.51
C ASP A 35 -12.15 9.12 -16.61
N PHE A 36 -12.02 7.82 -16.30
CA PHE A 36 -11.58 6.79 -17.24
C PHE A 36 -12.24 5.45 -16.96
N GLU A 37 -12.30 4.60 -18.00
CA GLU A 37 -12.75 3.22 -17.87
C GLU A 37 -11.64 2.34 -17.29
N LEU A 38 -11.98 1.49 -16.33
CA LEU A 38 -11.04 0.53 -15.77
C LEU A 38 -10.82 -0.62 -16.77
N SER A 39 -9.55 -0.90 -17.09
CA SER A 39 -9.18 -2.11 -17.84
C SER A 39 -9.16 -3.38 -16.97
N CYS A 40 -9.31 -3.23 -15.65
CA CYS A 40 -9.24 -4.28 -14.65
C CYS A 40 -10.57 -4.32 -13.87
N PRO A 41 -11.12 -5.51 -13.55
CA PRO A 41 -12.29 -5.62 -12.69
C PRO A 41 -12.10 -4.88 -11.35
N ILE A 42 -13.11 -4.12 -10.94
CA ILE A 42 -13.03 -3.30 -9.72
C ILE A 42 -12.79 -4.16 -8.48
N GLU A 43 -13.38 -5.36 -8.42
CA GLU A 43 -13.25 -6.29 -7.30
C GLU A 43 -11.80 -6.78 -7.14
N LEU A 44 -11.07 -6.91 -8.25
CA LEU A 44 -9.66 -7.29 -8.22
C LEU A 44 -8.79 -6.14 -7.70
N LEU A 45 -9.09 -4.90 -8.10
CA LEU A 45 -8.42 -3.70 -7.58
C LEU A 45 -8.71 -3.49 -6.08
N GLN A 46 -9.94 -3.74 -5.63
CA GLN A 46 -10.28 -3.73 -4.22
C GLN A 46 -9.51 -4.80 -3.44
N THR A 47 -9.47 -6.03 -3.95
CA THR A 47 -8.74 -7.13 -3.32
C THR A 47 -7.25 -6.80 -3.23
N GLN A 48 -6.67 -6.25 -4.29
CA GLN A 48 -5.29 -5.77 -4.31
C GLN A 48 -5.05 -4.74 -3.20
N TRP A 49 -5.94 -3.74 -3.06
CA TRP A 49 -5.82 -2.71 -2.03
C TRP A 49 -5.85 -3.30 -0.61
N HIS A 50 -6.77 -4.24 -0.34
CA HIS A 50 -6.85 -4.92 0.96
C HIS A 50 -5.58 -5.71 1.27
N ILE A 51 -5.04 -6.45 0.30
CA ILE A 51 -3.79 -7.22 0.47
C ILE A 51 -2.61 -6.29 0.75
N MET A 52 -2.53 -5.14 0.04
CA MET A 52 -1.49 -4.15 0.28
C MET A 52 -1.60 -3.56 1.70
N GLY A 53 -2.81 -3.27 2.18
CA GLY A 53 -3.05 -2.82 3.55
C GLY A 53 -2.64 -3.86 4.59
N ALA A 54 -3.02 -5.13 4.40
CA ALA A 54 -2.61 -6.22 5.27
C ALA A 54 -1.07 -6.38 5.30
N TYR A 55 -0.41 -6.27 4.14
CA TYR A 55 1.04 -6.37 4.07
C TYR A 55 1.76 -5.17 4.72
N LEU A 56 1.23 -3.94 4.58
CA LEU A 56 1.73 -2.78 5.34
C LEU A 56 1.68 -3.04 6.85
N LYS A 57 0.60 -3.64 7.36
CA LYS A 57 0.52 -4.01 8.78
C LYS A 57 1.55 -5.05 9.19
N ILE A 58 1.85 -6.02 8.33
CA ILE A 58 2.95 -6.97 8.59
C ILE A 58 4.29 -6.23 8.69
N LEU A 59 4.58 -5.31 7.76
CA LEU A 59 5.81 -4.51 7.80
C LEU A 59 5.92 -3.63 9.04
N GLU A 60 4.83 -2.96 9.45
CA GLU A 60 4.76 -2.20 10.70
C GLU A 60 5.08 -3.07 11.93
N GLN A 61 4.50 -4.27 12.01
CA GLN A 61 4.80 -5.20 13.12
C GLN A 61 6.26 -5.66 13.10
N ARG A 62 6.80 -5.95 11.91
CA ARG A 62 8.22 -6.30 11.77
C ARG A 62 9.13 -5.16 12.20
N PHE A 63 8.79 -3.91 11.89
CA PHE A 63 9.56 -2.76 12.35
C PHE A 63 9.64 -2.70 13.89
N LEU A 64 8.54 -2.99 14.58
CA LEU A 64 8.52 -3.06 16.05
C LEU A 64 9.39 -4.21 16.58
N VAL A 65 9.22 -5.42 16.04
CA VAL A 65 9.96 -6.62 16.50
C VAL A 65 11.45 -6.54 16.20
N GLU A 66 11.83 -6.00 15.04
CA GLU A 66 13.22 -5.92 14.56
C GLU A 66 13.93 -4.62 14.99
N GLY A 67 13.24 -3.73 15.72
CA GLY A 67 13.78 -2.45 16.19
C GLY A 67 14.20 -1.53 15.04
N ILE A 68 13.30 -1.34 14.07
CA ILE A 68 13.50 -0.47 12.90
C ILE A 68 12.67 0.80 13.14
N TYR A 69 13.36 1.94 13.20
CA TYR A 69 12.73 3.26 13.35
C TYR A 69 12.98 4.09 12.11
N PHE A 70 11.93 4.67 11.55
CA PHE A 70 12.02 5.65 10.47
C PHE A 70 10.87 6.63 10.62
N ASN A 71 11.12 7.89 10.24
CA ASN A 71 10.05 8.88 10.14
C ASN A 71 9.36 8.66 8.79
N ASP A 72 8.05 8.48 8.87
CA ASP A 72 7.15 8.28 7.73
C ASP A 72 6.71 9.62 7.13
#